data_AF-A0A954EAR3-F1
#
_entry.id   AF-A0A954EAR3-F1
#
_cell.length_a   1.000
_cell.length_b   1.000
_cell.length_c   1.000
_cell.angle_alpha   90.00
_cell.angle_beta   90.00
_cell.angle_gamma   90.00
#
_symmetry.space_group_name_H-M   'P 1'
#
loop_
_entity.id
_entity.type
_entity.pdbx_description
1 polymer ?
#
loop_
_entity_poly.entity_id
_entity_poly.type
_entity_poly.pdbx_seq_one_letter_code
_entity_poly.pdbx_strand_id
1 'polypeptide(L)'
;MGLTSAMTTSLNGLSLNEQSIDVIGNNIANAGTNGFKSSSVLFQTQLSRTLSVGSRPTTDNGGTNPKQIGLGASSAAIVKDFTQGSISNSTSSSDLAIQGDGFFIVKGSGADVYTRAGNFNLSSEDTLVTPAGFRLQGYGVDQDFNLVRTQLTDINIPLGSLTIAQQTRTVTVDGALFTGGELATTGSILTADEALVDTASGTVAGGDTATGATLLTSLYKEANATPLFSINQIITFTPQKGGQGLASEPLTVTATTTLDDLLTVMQDTLGIQSGGTIPTQGGNNPGITIDANGLIQIIGNRGTVNDISLTSGDFSVFDGVSTKSANLGFTQTAFADGESTLVEKFVYDSLGQEVDLKLSAYLESRDATSSTFRYFLESDGDSDSNVAVSSGTIVFDGNGKVTTGGLQQFNIDRNDTAAISPMQIRIDFSALSGISTNDAGSALGMEQDGSSPGSLSTFVIDESGVIIGNFDNGNKRTLGQLALARFSNPQGLLDNGNTTFLEGVSSGSPFIVTPGNFGSGTVRSGAIELSNTDIGRNLVDLIVASTNYRGNARVIDSVQQLVDELLILGR
;
A
#
# COMPACT_ATOMS: atom_id res chain seq x y z
N MET A 1 -48.21 -40.81 -51.92
CA MET A 1 -46.80 -40.34 -51.87
C MET A 1 -46.69 -38.83 -51.65
N GLY A 2 -47.42 -37.97 -52.36
CA GLY A 2 -47.32 -36.49 -52.17
C GLY A 2 -47.89 -35.96 -50.84
N LEU A 3 -49.04 -36.48 -50.40
CA LEU A 3 -49.70 -36.05 -49.16
C LEU A 3 -48.90 -36.43 -47.91
N THR A 4 -48.29 -37.62 -47.90
CA THR A 4 -47.42 -38.09 -46.82
C THR A 4 -46.14 -37.24 -46.71
N SER A 5 -45.52 -36.86 -47.84
CA SER A 5 -44.35 -35.97 -47.82
C SER A 5 -44.68 -34.55 -47.36
N ALA A 6 -45.88 -34.05 -47.69
CA ALA A 6 -46.35 -32.75 -47.21
C ALA A 6 -46.56 -32.78 -45.69
N MET A 7 -47.21 -33.82 -45.15
CA MET A 7 -47.37 -34.00 -43.71
C MET A 7 -46.03 -34.09 -42.97
N THR A 8 -45.06 -34.88 -43.47
CA THR A 8 -43.75 -35.01 -42.80
C THR A 8 -42.96 -33.70 -42.83
N THR A 9 -43.05 -32.94 -43.93
CA THR A 9 -42.39 -31.63 -44.06
C THR A 9 -43.00 -30.61 -43.10
N SER A 10 -44.34 -30.57 -42.99
CA SER A 10 -45.04 -29.69 -42.07
C SER A 10 -44.83 -30.07 -40.61
N LEU A 11 -44.77 -31.36 -40.28
CA LEU A 11 -44.45 -31.84 -38.93
C LEU A 11 -43.04 -31.44 -38.49
N ASN A 12 -42.06 -31.58 -39.39
CA ASN A 12 -40.69 -31.11 -39.14
C ASN A 12 -40.68 -29.58 -38.92
N GLY A 13 -41.34 -28.81 -39.80
CA GLY A 13 -41.49 -27.38 -39.61
C GLY A 13 -42.17 -27.00 -38.28
N LEU A 14 -43.15 -27.77 -37.81
CA LEU A 14 -43.81 -27.56 -36.53
C LEU A 14 -42.82 -27.69 -35.36
N SER A 15 -42.07 -28.80 -35.32
CA SER A 15 -41.06 -29.08 -34.28
C SER A 15 -39.92 -28.06 -34.26
N LEU A 16 -39.48 -27.58 -35.43
CA LEU A 16 -38.46 -26.53 -35.51
C LEU A 16 -38.94 -25.18 -34.97
N ASN A 17 -40.21 -24.82 -35.22
CA ASN A 17 -40.78 -23.59 -34.67
C ASN A 17 -41.01 -23.70 -33.15
N GLU A 18 -41.35 -24.89 -32.63
CA GLU A 18 -41.41 -25.16 -31.19
C GLU A 18 -40.04 -24.92 -30.53
N GLN A 19 -38.97 -25.49 -31.09
CA GLN A 19 -37.61 -25.24 -30.60
C GLN A 19 -37.23 -23.74 -30.63
N SER A 20 -37.66 -23.01 -31.67
CA SER A 20 -37.46 -21.56 -31.73
C SER A 20 -38.24 -20.82 -30.64
N ILE A 21 -39.48 -21.23 -30.36
CA ILE A 21 -40.32 -20.65 -29.31
C ILE A 21 -39.67 -20.88 -27.94
N ASP A 22 -39.12 -22.07 -27.68
CA ASP A 22 -38.44 -22.39 -26.42
C ASP A 22 -37.20 -21.53 -26.21
N VAL A 23 -36.37 -21.36 -27.24
CA VAL A 23 -35.16 -20.53 -27.17
C VAL A 23 -35.50 -19.06 -26.97
N ILE A 24 -36.49 -18.54 -27.70
CA ILE A 24 -36.95 -17.15 -27.55
C ILE A 24 -37.58 -16.94 -26.16
N GLY A 25 -38.38 -17.89 -25.68
CA GLY A 25 -38.96 -17.87 -24.34
C GLY A 25 -37.90 -17.84 -23.25
N ASN A 26 -36.83 -18.62 -23.40
CA ASN A 26 -35.68 -18.60 -22.49
C ASN A 26 -34.95 -17.24 -22.51
N ASN A 27 -34.74 -16.67 -23.69
CA ASN A 27 -34.12 -15.34 -23.81
C ASN A 27 -34.93 -14.28 -23.07
N ILE A 28 -36.26 -14.24 -23.29
CA ILE A 28 -37.16 -13.28 -22.64
C ILE A 28 -37.15 -13.47 -21.12
N ALA A 29 -37.19 -14.72 -20.63
CA ALA A 29 -37.16 -15.02 -19.21
C ALA A 29 -35.86 -14.55 -18.54
N ASN A 30 -34.73 -14.59 -19.26
CA ASN A 30 -33.41 -14.18 -18.77
C ASN A 30 -33.01 -12.75 -19.17
N ALA A 31 -33.95 -11.92 -19.62
CA ALA A 31 -33.66 -10.53 -19.98
C ALA A 31 -33.17 -9.70 -18.78
N GLY A 32 -33.55 -10.07 -17.55
CA GLY A 32 -33.10 -9.41 -16.32
C GLY A 32 -31.85 -10.03 -15.67
N THR A 33 -31.32 -11.12 -16.23
CA THR A 33 -30.19 -11.85 -15.64
C THR A 33 -28.86 -11.21 -16.07
N ASN A 34 -28.04 -10.82 -15.10
CA ASN A 34 -26.72 -10.23 -15.34
C ASN A 34 -25.80 -11.21 -16.09
N GLY A 35 -25.06 -10.70 -17.07
CA GLY A 35 -24.12 -11.52 -17.87
C GLY A 35 -24.77 -12.56 -18.77
N PHE A 36 -26.11 -12.61 -18.90
CA PHE A 36 -26.78 -13.55 -19.79
C PHE A 36 -26.52 -13.23 -21.26
N LYS A 37 -26.35 -14.29 -22.06
CA LYS A 37 -26.13 -14.23 -23.50
C LYS A 37 -27.27 -14.94 -24.22
N SER A 38 -28.01 -14.16 -25.00
CA SER A 38 -29.14 -14.61 -25.81
C SER A 38 -28.74 -15.71 -26.79
N SER A 39 -29.67 -16.57 -27.13
CA SER A 39 -29.43 -17.68 -28.06
C SER A 39 -30.40 -17.61 -29.24
N SER A 40 -30.00 -18.14 -30.39
CA SER A 40 -30.85 -18.22 -31.59
C SER A 40 -30.73 -19.59 -32.25
N VAL A 41 -31.80 -20.03 -32.91
CA VAL A 41 -31.83 -21.29 -33.66
C VAL A 41 -31.46 -20.99 -35.11
N LEU A 42 -30.46 -21.69 -35.63
CA LEU A 42 -30.10 -21.65 -37.05
C LEU A 42 -30.74 -22.83 -37.78
N PHE A 43 -31.50 -22.54 -38.84
CA PHE A 43 -32.11 -23.55 -39.69
C PHE A 43 -31.28 -23.79 -40.96
N GLN A 44 -31.25 -25.04 -41.41
CA GLN A 44 -30.66 -25.43 -42.70
C GLN A 44 -31.68 -26.24 -43.51
N THR A 45 -31.57 -26.22 -44.84
CA THR A 45 -32.45 -27.02 -45.69
C THR A 45 -32.05 -28.50 -45.64
N GLN A 46 -33.04 -29.39 -45.68
CA GLN A 46 -32.80 -30.82 -45.85
C GLN A 46 -32.51 -31.12 -47.34
N LEU A 47 -31.86 -32.26 -47.62
CA LEU A 47 -31.52 -32.70 -48.98
C LEU A 47 -32.73 -32.57 -49.92
N SER A 48 -32.53 -32.03 -51.12
CA SER A 48 -33.60 -31.96 -52.12
C SER A 48 -33.66 -33.24 -52.95
N ARG A 49 -34.86 -33.76 -53.21
CA ARG A 49 -35.06 -34.88 -54.12
C ARG A 49 -35.07 -34.38 -55.56
N THR A 50 -34.08 -34.79 -56.36
CA THR A 50 -34.01 -34.45 -57.78
C THR A 50 -34.91 -35.40 -58.59
N LEU A 51 -35.92 -34.85 -59.24
CA LEU A 51 -36.85 -35.57 -60.14
C LEU A 51 -36.36 -35.56 -61.59
N SER A 52 -35.65 -34.51 -62.00
CA SER A 52 -34.94 -34.43 -63.29
C SER A 52 -33.72 -33.54 -63.12
N VAL A 53 -32.59 -33.93 -63.70
CA VAL A 53 -31.32 -33.19 -63.61
C VAL A 53 -31.27 -32.02 -64.60
N GLY A 54 -32.29 -31.90 -65.47
CA GLY A 54 -32.27 -30.97 -66.59
C GLY A 54 -31.39 -31.47 -67.73
N SER A 55 -31.46 -30.82 -68.88
CA SER A 55 -30.67 -31.16 -70.08
C SER A 55 -30.15 -29.91 -70.77
N ARG A 56 -28.97 -30.01 -71.38
CA ARG A 56 -28.35 -28.89 -72.13
C ARG A 56 -29.15 -28.63 -73.42
N PRO A 57 -29.23 -27.36 -73.88
CA PRO A 57 -29.86 -27.03 -75.15
C PRO A 57 -29.16 -27.71 -76.35
N THR A 58 -29.94 -28.17 -77.32
CA THR A 58 -29.52 -28.76 -78.61
C THR A 58 -30.21 -28.02 -79.77
N THR A 59 -29.80 -28.27 -81.01
CA THR A 59 -30.31 -27.57 -82.21
C THR A 59 -31.83 -27.60 -82.35
N ASP A 60 -32.49 -28.67 -81.88
CA ASP A 60 -33.95 -28.84 -81.96
C ASP A 60 -34.67 -28.70 -80.60
N ASN A 61 -33.96 -28.42 -79.50
CA ASN A 61 -34.59 -28.36 -78.18
C ASN A 61 -33.86 -27.43 -77.20
N GLY A 62 -34.57 -26.49 -76.57
CA GLY A 62 -34.03 -25.37 -75.77
C GLY A 62 -33.41 -25.72 -74.41
N GLY A 63 -33.20 -27.00 -74.10
CA GLY A 63 -32.77 -27.48 -72.80
C GLY A 63 -33.90 -27.50 -71.77
N THR A 64 -33.69 -28.19 -70.65
CA THR A 64 -34.69 -28.29 -69.58
C THR A 64 -34.08 -27.98 -68.23
N ASN A 65 -34.83 -27.29 -67.37
CA ASN A 65 -34.41 -26.99 -66.00
C ASN A 65 -34.50 -28.23 -65.11
N PRO A 66 -33.60 -28.38 -64.13
CA PRO A 66 -33.72 -29.41 -63.12
C PRO A 66 -35.01 -29.23 -62.32
N LYS A 67 -35.70 -30.33 -62.03
CA LYS A 67 -36.89 -30.36 -61.17
C LYS A 67 -36.48 -30.97 -59.85
N GLN A 68 -36.51 -30.18 -58.78
CA GLN A 68 -36.17 -30.62 -57.44
C GLN A 68 -37.30 -30.30 -56.47
N ILE A 69 -37.51 -31.19 -55.50
CA ILE A 69 -38.46 -30.98 -54.39
C ILE A 69 -37.66 -30.99 -53.09
N GLY A 70 -37.79 -29.92 -52.30
CA GLY A 70 -37.19 -29.83 -50.97
C GLY A 70 -37.90 -30.77 -49.98
N LEU A 71 -37.14 -31.35 -49.05
CA LEU A 71 -37.66 -32.24 -48.00
C LEU A 71 -37.92 -31.51 -46.67
N GLY A 72 -37.87 -30.17 -46.67
CA GLY A 72 -38.04 -29.33 -45.48
C GLY A 72 -36.73 -28.75 -44.96
N ALA A 73 -36.68 -28.50 -43.66
CA ALA A 73 -35.53 -27.93 -42.96
C ALA A 73 -35.10 -28.81 -41.78
N SER A 74 -33.97 -28.51 -41.16
CA SER A 74 -33.54 -29.07 -39.88
C SER A 74 -32.84 -28.00 -39.04
N SER A 75 -32.74 -28.24 -37.73
CA SER A 75 -31.96 -27.40 -36.83
C SER A 75 -30.48 -27.68 -37.07
N ALA A 76 -29.73 -26.64 -37.44
CA ALA A 76 -28.29 -26.73 -37.65
C ALA A 76 -27.52 -26.58 -36.34
N ALA A 77 -27.90 -25.60 -35.52
CA ALA A 77 -27.34 -25.34 -34.21
C ALA A 77 -28.23 -24.36 -33.42
N ILE A 78 -28.13 -24.41 -32.08
CA ILE A 78 -28.50 -23.28 -31.21
C ILE A 78 -27.21 -22.54 -30.89
N VAL A 79 -27.11 -21.29 -31.32
CA VAL A 79 -25.89 -20.49 -31.20
C VAL A 79 -26.14 -19.39 -30.17
N LYS A 80 -25.18 -19.18 -29.28
CA LYS A 80 -25.24 -18.15 -28.24
C LYS A 80 -24.58 -16.88 -28.75
N ASP A 81 -25.23 -15.74 -28.62
CA ASP A 81 -24.68 -14.46 -29.02
C ASP A 81 -23.80 -13.90 -27.90
N PHE A 82 -22.48 -13.92 -28.07
CA PHE A 82 -21.51 -13.39 -27.11
C PHE A 82 -21.25 -11.89 -27.24
N THR A 83 -22.02 -11.17 -28.06
CA THR A 83 -21.98 -9.70 -28.09
C THR A 83 -22.22 -9.12 -26.70
N GLN A 84 -21.58 -7.98 -26.44
CA GLN A 84 -21.66 -7.30 -25.15
C GLN A 84 -23.08 -6.76 -24.90
N GLY A 85 -23.58 -6.99 -23.68
CA GLY A 85 -24.79 -6.33 -23.19
C GLY A 85 -24.52 -4.89 -22.76
N SER A 86 -25.57 -4.17 -22.37
CA SER A 86 -25.38 -2.83 -21.80
C SER A 86 -24.70 -2.91 -20.43
N ILE A 87 -23.79 -1.99 -20.14
CA ILE A 87 -23.11 -1.90 -18.84
C ILE A 87 -23.83 -0.85 -17.99
N SER A 88 -24.34 -1.27 -16.84
CA SER A 88 -24.95 -0.39 -15.84
C SER A 88 -23.97 -0.14 -14.69
N ASN A 89 -24.00 1.07 -14.13
CA ASN A 89 -23.26 1.36 -12.90
C ASN A 89 -23.92 0.63 -11.72
N SER A 90 -23.11 0.22 -10.75
CA SER A 90 -23.50 -0.35 -9.47
C SER A 90 -22.94 0.51 -8.32
N THR A 91 -23.54 0.37 -7.14
CA THR A 91 -23.05 1.00 -5.90
C THR A 91 -22.03 0.13 -5.16
N SER A 92 -21.91 -1.16 -5.49
CA SER A 92 -20.94 -2.05 -4.84
C SER A 92 -19.58 -2.00 -5.55
N SER A 93 -18.49 -1.89 -4.80
CA SER A 93 -17.12 -1.93 -5.34
C SER A 93 -16.70 -3.32 -5.83
N SER A 94 -17.35 -4.37 -5.33
CA SER A 94 -17.12 -5.76 -5.71
C SER A 94 -17.79 -6.14 -7.05
N ASP A 95 -18.70 -5.29 -7.54
CA ASP A 95 -19.34 -5.51 -8.83
C ASP A 95 -18.40 -5.08 -9.97
N LEU A 96 -18.24 -5.98 -10.93
CA LEU A 96 -17.30 -5.84 -12.04
C LEU A 96 -18.00 -6.11 -13.37
N ALA A 97 -17.69 -5.31 -14.37
CA ALA A 97 -18.08 -5.57 -15.76
C ALA A 97 -16.82 -5.67 -16.62
N ILE A 98 -16.85 -6.56 -17.61
CA ILE A 98 -15.81 -6.62 -18.64
C ILE A 98 -16.29 -5.74 -19.80
N GLN A 99 -15.47 -4.81 -20.28
CA GLN A 99 -15.72 -4.05 -21.49
C GLN A 99 -14.91 -4.62 -22.65
N GLY A 100 -15.57 -5.35 -23.55
CA GLY A 100 -14.94 -6.09 -24.65
C GLY A 100 -14.93 -7.61 -24.44
N ASP A 101 -13.91 -8.29 -24.97
CA ASP A 101 -13.82 -9.75 -25.00
C ASP A 101 -13.12 -10.34 -23.77
N GLY A 102 -13.65 -11.42 -23.21
CA GLY A 102 -13.00 -12.17 -22.12
C GLY A 102 -14.00 -12.59 -21.06
N PHE A 103 -13.65 -13.60 -20.28
CA PHE A 103 -14.50 -14.14 -19.22
C PHE A 103 -13.75 -14.05 -17.89
N PHE A 104 -14.48 -13.78 -16.81
CA PHE A 104 -13.94 -13.98 -15.46
C PHE A 104 -13.70 -15.47 -15.24
N ILE A 105 -12.59 -15.80 -14.60
CA ILE A 105 -12.22 -17.16 -14.23
C ILE A 105 -12.66 -17.36 -12.78
N VAL A 106 -13.54 -18.32 -12.54
CA VAL A 106 -14.02 -18.66 -11.20
C VAL A 106 -13.78 -20.14 -10.93
N LYS A 107 -13.37 -20.46 -9.71
CA LYS A 107 -13.03 -21.83 -9.31
C LYS A 107 -14.28 -22.59 -8.88
N GLY A 108 -14.64 -23.61 -9.65
CA GLY A 108 -15.71 -24.56 -9.34
C GLY A 108 -15.29 -25.64 -8.34
N SER A 109 -16.19 -26.57 -8.04
CA SER A 109 -15.94 -27.71 -7.14
C SER A 109 -15.01 -28.79 -7.72
N GLY A 110 -14.65 -28.69 -9.00
CA GLY A 110 -13.75 -29.65 -9.66
C GLY A 110 -12.92 -29.10 -10.83
N ALA A 111 -13.41 -28.08 -11.53
CA ALA A 111 -12.71 -27.42 -12.64
C ALA A 111 -12.92 -25.91 -12.61
N ASP A 112 -12.07 -25.18 -13.34
CA ASP A 112 -12.26 -23.75 -13.57
C ASP A 112 -13.47 -23.54 -14.48
N VAL A 113 -14.24 -22.53 -14.12
CA VAL A 113 -15.51 -22.17 -14.71
C VAL A 113 -15.41 -20.70 -15.16
N TYR A 114 -16.10 -20.35 -16.24
CA TYR A 114 -15.98 -19.04 -16.87
C TYR A 114 -17.31 -18.30 -16.82
N THR A 115 -17.30 -17.00 -16.55
CA THR A 115 -18.54 -16.22 -16.48
C THR A 115 -18.35 -14.80 -17.01
N ARG A 116 -19.45 -14.22 -17.50
CA ARG A 116 -19.57 -12.78 -17.79
C ARG A 116 -20.26 -12.01 -16.68
N ALA A 117 -21.00 -12.71 -15.80
CA ALA A 117 -21.63 -12.09 -14.65
C ALA A 117 -20.54 -11.72 -13.64
N GLY A 118 -20.46 -10.44 -13.29
CA GLY A 118 -19.49 -9.93 -12.32
C GLY A 118 -20.11 -9.36 -11.07
N ASN A 119 -21.25 -9.91 -10.63
CA ASN A 119 -21.82 -9.62 -9.33
C ASN A 119 -21.13 -10.45 -8.24
N PHE A 120 -19.97 -10.00 -7.76
CA PHE A 120 -19.21 -10.69 -6.72
C PHE A 120 -19.52 -10.13 -5.33
N ASN A 121 -19.45 -10.97 -4.31
CA ASN A 121 -19.54 -10.61 -2.91
C ASN A 121 -18.30 -11.10 -2.16
N LEU A 122 -17.96 -10.46 -1.05
CA LEU A 122 -16.91 -10.94 -0.16
C LEU A 122 -17.45 -12.07 0.73
N SER A 123 -16.73 -13.18 0.77
CA SER A 123 -16.97 -14.29 1.70
C SER A 123 -16.44 -13.96 3.10
N SER A 124 -16.77 -14.77 4.10
CA SER A 124 -16.18 -14.69 5.45
C SER A 124 -14.68 -14.99 5.49
N GLU A 125 -14.15 -15.60 4.42
CA GLU A 125 -12.71 -15.84 4.21
C GLU A 125 -12.06 -14.71 3.39
N ASP A 126 -12.70 -13.54 3.30
CA ASP A 126 -12.21 -12.34 2.60
C ASP A 126 -11.97 -12.52 1.08
N THR A 127 -12.45 -13.63 0.49
CA THR A 127 -12.34 -13.90 -0.95
C THR A 127 -13.55 -13.41 -1.72
N LEU A 128 -13.32 -12.96 -2.96
CA LEU A 128 -14.41 -12.60 -3.88
C LEU A 128 -15.08 -13.85 -4.43
N VAL A 129 -16.38 -13.99 -4.17
CA VAL A 129 -17.21 -15.12 -4.60
C VAL A 129 -18.41 -14.66 -5.41
N THR A 130 -18.80 -15.48 -6.39
CA THR A 130 -20.10 -15.34 -7.06
C THR A 130 -21.24 -15.68 -6.09
N PRO A 131 -22.50 -15.33 -6.39
CA PRO A 131 -23.64 -15.72 -5.54
C PRO A 131 -23.83 -17.24 -5.44
N ALA A 132 -23.25 -18.00 -6.38
CA ALA A 132 -23.23 -19.46 -6.37
C ALA A 132 -22.07 -20.04 -5.52
N GLY A 133 -21.21 -19.19 -4.94
CA GLY A 133 -20.08 -19.59 -4.09
C GLY A 133 -18.78 -19.89 -4.83
N PHE A 134 -18.72 -19.72 -6.16
CA PHE A 134 -17.48 -19.88 -6.91
C PHE A 134 -16.52 -18.71 -6.67
N ARG A 135 -15.25 -19.02 -6.38
CA ARG A 135 -14.21 -18.03 -6.03
C ARG A 135 -13.55 -17.43 -7.25
N LEU A 136 -13.47 -16.11 -7.33
CA LEU A 136 -12.80 -15.39 -8.41
C LEU A 136 -11.29 -15.63 -8.37
N GLN A 137 -10.73 -15.98 -9.52
CA GLN A 137 -9.30 -16.23 -9.69
C GLN A 137 -8.58 -15.01 -10.28
N GLY A 138 -7.32 -14.85 -9.91
CA GLY A 138 -6.41 -13.89 -10.52
C GLY A 138 -4.98 -14.09 -10.06
N TYR A 139 -4.15 -13.08 -10.19
CA TYR A 139 -2.76 -13.07 -9.76
C TYR A 139 -2.65 -12.43 -8.38
N GLY A 140 -2.01 -13.14 -7.45
CA GLY A 140 -1.73 -12.63 -6.10
C GLY A 140 -0.55 -11.67 -6.05
N VAL A 141 -0.19 -11.26 -4.84
CA VAL A 141 1.01 -10.46 -4.55
C VAL A 141 1.98 -11.20 -3.63
N ASP A 142 3.25 -10.81 -3.67
CA ASP A 142 4.26 -11.26 -2.71
C ASP A 142 4.17 -10.47 -1.38
N GLN A 143 5.10 -10.73 -0.45
CA GLN A 143 5.17 -10.06 0.85
C GLN A 143 5.42 -8.55 0.75
N ASP A 144 5.96 -8.08 -0.37
CA ASP A 144 6.25 -6.67 -0.65
C ASP A 144 5.13 -6.00 -1.48
N PHE A 145 3.99 -6.67 -1.65
CA PHE A 145 2.83 -6.23 -2.45
C PHE A 145 3.12 -6.09 -3.96
N ASN A 146 4.13 -6.78 -4.49
CA ASN A 146 4.38 -6.86 -5.93
C ASN A 146 3.56 -7.98 -6.57
N LEU A 147 3.07 -7.73 -7.79
CA LEU A 147 2.23 -8.69 -8.53
C LEU A 147 3.02 -9.91 -8.99
N VAL A 148 2.54 -11.11 -8.60
CA VAL A 148 3.11 -12.39 -9.01
C VAL A 148 2.23 -13.03 -10.08
N ARG A 149 2.64 -12.90 -11.35
CA ARG A 149 1.87 -13.38 -12.52
C ARG A 149 2.16 -14.82 -12.94
N THR A 150 2.72 -15.65 -12.06
CA THR A 150 3.18 -17.00 -12.39
C THR A 150 2.11 -18.07 -12.27
N GLN A 151 1.14 -17.91 -11.36
CA GLN A 151 0.02 -18.84 -11.17
C GLN A 151 -1.26 -18.09 -10.83
N LEU A 152 -2.41 -18.72 -11.09
CA LEU A 152 -3.69 -18.23 -10.61
C LEU A 152 -3.93 -18.63 -9.16
N THR A 153 -4.39 -17.68 -8.37
CA THR A 153 -4.80 -17.86 -6.96
C THR A 153 -6.16 -17.21 -6.72
N ASP A 154 -6.81 -17.62 -5.64
CA ASP A 154 -8.03 -16.97 -5.16
C ASP A 154 -7.71 -15.50 -4.81
N ILE A 155 -8.54 -14.57 -5.25
CA ILE A 155 -8.39 -13.16 -4.91
C ILE A 155 -8.89 -12.94 -3.48
N ASN A 156 -7.97 -12.57 -2.58
CA ASN A 156 -8.23 -12.30 -1.18
C ASN A 156 -8.11 -10.79 -0.88
N ILE A 157 -9.13 -10.22 -0.25
CA ILE A 157 -9.24 -8.79 0.11
C ILE A 157 -9.62 -8.69 1.60
N PRO A 158 -8.64 -8.85 2.50
CA PRO A 158 -8.83 -8.85 3.97
C PRO A 158 -9.16 -7.46 4.53
N LEU A 159 -10.42 -7.04 4.42
CA LEU A 159 -10.89 -5.75 4.93
C LEU A 159 -10.84 -5.73 6.46
N GLY A 160 -10.24 -4.67 7.02
CA GLY A 160 -10.13 -4.44 8.47
C GLY A 160 -9.14 -5.35 9.23
N SER A 161 -8.69 -6.47 8.64
CA SER A 161 -7.75 -7.39 9.29
C SER A 161 -6.31 -7.23 8.82
N LEU A 162 -6.10 -6.83 7.55
CA LEU A 162 -4.77 -6.52 7.04
C LEU A 162 -4.32 -5.16 7.55
N THR A 163 -3.27 -5.16 8.37
CA THR A 163 -2.62 -3.96 8.86
C THR A 163 -1.26 -3.77 8.20
N ILE A 164 -0.95 -2.53 7.83
CA ILE A 164 0.37 -2.15 7.34
C ILE A 164 0.84 -0.89 8.06
N ALA A 165 2.13 -0.86 8.39
CA ALA A 165 2.83 0.37 8.73
C ALA A 165 3.74 0.76 7.57
N GLN A 166 4.15 2.02 7.53
CA GLN A 166 5.15 2.49 6.58
C GLN A 166 6.30 3.13 7.34
N GLN A 167 7.47 2.51 7.25
CA GLN A 167 8.70 3.08 7.79
C GLN A 167 9.00 4.42 7.09
N THR A 168 9.43 5.39 7.89
CA THR A 168 9.92 6.66 7.37
C THR A 168 11.26 6.44 6.69
N ARG A 169 11.34 6.79 5.41
CA ARG A 169 12.56 6.74 4.60
C ARG A 169 13.06 8.13 4.25
N THR A 170 12.15 9.09 4.15
CA THR A 170 12.45 10.46 3.74
C THR A 170 11.75 11.45 4.65
N VAL A 171 12.51 12.41 5.16
CA VAL A 171 12.01 13.58 5.89
C VAL A 171 12.39 14.82 5.10
N THR A 172 11.44 15.67 4.76
CA THR A 172 11.71 16.95 4.12
C THR A 172 11.64 18.04 5.18
N VAL A 173 12.68 18.87 5.25
CA VAL A 173 12.71 20.03 6.14
C VAL A 173 12.46 21.28 5.32
N ASP A 174 11.40 22.00 5.66
CA ASP A 174 10.98 23.22 5.00
C ASP A 174 11.01 24.41 5.98
N GLY A 175 10.74 25.60 5.44
CA GLY A 175 10.76 26.84 6.20
C GLY A 175 11.98 27.71 5.90
N ALA A 176 12.29 28.59 6.84
CA ALA A 176 13.31 29.62 6.66
C ALA A 176 14.23 29.74 7.87
N LEU A 177 15.53 29.72 7.59
CA LEU A 177 16.57 30.00 8.57
C LEU A 177 17.01 31.45 8.45
N PHE A 178 17.01 32.18 9.56
CA PHE A 178 17.28 33.60 9.58
C PHE A 178 18.78 33.88 9.54
N THR A 179 19.27 34.22 8.36
CA THR A 179 20.70 34.54 8.12
C THR A 179 21.13 35.88 8.74
N GLY A 180 20.19 36.73 9.16
CA GLY A 180 20.44 38.06 9.71
C GLY A 180 20.81 38.08 11.20
N GLY A 181 20.63 36.97 11.91
CA GLY A 181 20.74 36.89 13.37
C GLY A 181 22.16 37.04 13.94
N GLU A 182 22.25 36.88 15.27
CA GLU A 182 23.53 36.87 16.00
C GLU A 182 24.32 35.59 15.68
N LEU A 183 25.61 35.72 15.41
CA LEU A 183 26.49 34.59 15.16
C LEU A 183 26.79 33.86 16.47
N ALA A 184 26.70 32.54 16.47
CA ALA A 184 26.99 31.75 17.67
C ALA A 184 28.51 31.63 17.90
N THR A 185 28.99 32.19 19.01
CA THR A 185 30.41 32.19 19.39
C THR A 185 30.71 31.26 20.56
N THR A 186 29.73 31.01 21.41
CA THR A 186 29.89 30.47 22.76
C THR A 186 28.77 29.47 23.03
N GLY A 187 29.13 28.24 23.44
CA GLY A 187 28.20 27.28 24.01
C GLY A 187 28.05 27.49 25.51
N SER A 188 27.09 26.80 26.13
CA SER A 188 26.92 26.82 27.58
C SER A 188 28.18 26.27 28.26
N ILE A 189 28.69 26.96 29.29
CA ILE A 189 29.81 26.47 30.09
C ILE A 189 29.35 26.36 31.54
N LEU A 190 29.32 25.14 32.07
CA LEU A 190 29.01 24.86 33.45
C LEU A 190 30.25 24.27 34.13
N THR A 191 30.56 24.76 35.32
CA THR A 191 31.66 24.25 36.14
C THR A 191 31.07 23.76 37.46
N ALA A 192 31.52 22.60 37.92
CA ALA A 192 31.14 22.08 39.24
C ALA A 192 31.51 23.08 40.34
N ASP A 193 30.67 23.20 41.36
CA ASP A 193 30.88 24.15 42.46
C ASP A 193 32.01 23.72 43.42
N GLU A 194 32.33 22.42 43.46
CA GLU A 194 33.31 21.81 44.35
C GLU A 194 34.21 20.83 43.59
N ALA A 195 35.50 20.80 43.94
CA ALA A 195 36.45 19.85 43.36
C ALA A 195 36.23 18.44 43.92
N LEU A 196 36.37 17.46 43.03
CA LEU A 196 36.32 16.04 43.35
C LEU A 196 37.72 15.52 43.62
N VAL A 197 37.85 14.73 44.69
CA VAL A 197 39.11 14.12 45.12
C VAL A 197 39.00 12.60 45.14
N ASP A 198 40.08 11.95 44.74
CA ASP A 198 40.23 10.49 44.79
C ASP A 198 40.91 10.12 46.10
N THR A 199 40.30 9.24 46.90
CA THR A 199 40.97 8.69 48.09
C THR A 199 41.20 7.19 47.99
N ALA A 200 41.76 6.74 46.86
CA ALA A 200 42.30 5.39 46.68
C ALA A 200 43.22 4.92 47.83
N SER A 201 43.77 5.85 48.63
CA SER A 201 44.66 5.60 49.78
C SER A 201 44.00 5.73 51.17
N GLY A 202 42.71 6.05 51.27
CA GLY A 202 41.97 6.09 52.54
C GLY A 202 42.27 7.28 53.46
N THR A 203 42.89 8.36 52.97
CA THR A 203 42.98 9.65 53.67
C THR A 203 42.78 10.80 52.69
N VAL A 204 41.92 11.77 53.02
CA VAL A 204 41.75 13.01 52.23
C VAL A 204 42.97 13.90 52.46
N ALA A 205 44.05 13.69 51.70
CA ALA A 205 45.18 14.60 51.68
C ALA A 205 45.02 15.55 50.48
N GLY A 206 45.11 16.87 50.72
CA GLY A 206 45.03 17.85 49.65
C GLY A 206 46.11 17.60 48.60
N GLY A 207 45.70 17.19 47.40
CA GLY A 207 46.59 16.84 46.29
C GLY A 207 46.15 15.64 45.45
N ASP A 208 45.27 14.77 45.96
CA ASP A 208 44.76 13.62 45.19
C ASP A 208 43.51 14.02 44.38
N THR A 209 43.74 14.73 43.28
CA THR A 209 42.69 15.18 42.36
C THR A 209 42.04 13.99 41.64
N ALA A 210 40.71 13.95 41.58
CA ALA A 210 40.01 12.92 40.83
C ALA A 210 40.34 13.00 39.34
N THR A 211 40.50 11.84 38.71
CA THR A 211 40.70 11.71 37.26
C THR A 211 39.58 10.86 36.67
N GLY A 212 39.46 10.81 35.35
CA GLY A 212 38.47 9.97 34.67
C GLY A 212 38.46 8.50 35.11
N ALA A 213 39.64 7.96 35.43
CA ALA A 213 39.81 6.57 35.90
C ALA A 213 39.45 6.33 37.37
N THR A 214 39.17 7.38 38.15
CA THR A 214 38.80 7.26 39.57
C THR A 214 37.49 6.49 39.72
N LEU A 215 37.45 5.51 40.62
CA LEU A 215 36.24 4.73 40.91
C LEU A 215 35.19 5.60 41.61
N LEU A 216 33.92 5.45 41.26
CA LEU A 216 32.82 6.20 41.89
C LEU A 216 32.70 5.94 43.40
N THR A 217 33.14 4.77 43.88
CA THR A 217 33.19 4.41 45.30
C THR A 217 34.33 5.06 46.07
N SER A 218 35.34 5.57 45.36
CA SER A 218 36.51 6.26 45.90
C SER A 218 36.46 7.78 45.66
N LEU A 219 35.32 8.29 45.19
CA LEU A 219 35.09 9.68 44.85
C LEU A 219 34.53 10.46 46.05
N TYR A 220 35.19 11.55 46.42
CA TYR A 220 34.82 12.40 47.55
C TYR A 220 34.78 13.87 47.11
N LYS A 221 34.08 14.69 47.89
CA LYS A 221 34.19 16.16 47.81
C LYS A 221 35.31 16.61 48.74
N GLU A 222 36.08 17.62 48.34
CA GLU A 222 37.30 18.09 49.04
C GLU A 222 37.12 18.35 50.57
N ALA A 223 35.89 18.62 51.03
CA ALA A 223 35.57 18.87 52.45
C ALA A 223 34.77 17.74 53.16
N ASN A 224 34.44 16.63 52.50
CA ASN A 224 33.58 15.57 53.05
C ASN A 224 34.33 14.24 53.25
N ALA A 225 34.11 13.60 54.41
CA ALA A 225 34.73 12.32 54.76
C ALA A 225 33.91 11.08 54.32
N THR A 226 32.82 11.27 53.58
CA THR A 226 31.94 10.19 53.10
C THR A 226 32.02 10.08 51.58
N PRO A 227 32.11 8.86 51.02
CA PRO A 227 32.12 8.67 49.58
C PRO A 227 30.80 9.15 48.98
N LEU A 228 30.86 9.75 47.80
CA LEU A 228 29.69 10.32 47.14
C LEU A 228 28.70 9.25 46.69
N PHE A 229 29.21 8.08 46.32
CA PHE A 229 28.43 6.93 45.86
C PHE A 229 28.87 5.63 46.55
N SER A 230 27.97 4.65 46.58
CA SER A 230 28.20 3.31 47.13
C SER A 230 27.70 2.24 46.15
N ILE A 231 28.25 1.02 46.25
CA ILE A 231 27.88 -0.10 45.38
C ILE A 231 26.37 -0.38 45.49
N ASN A 232 25.73 -0.71 44.36
CA ASN A 232 24.30 -0.96 44.18
C ASN A 232 23.41 0.29 44.27
N GLN A 233 23.99 1.49 44.28
CA GLN A 233 23.21 2.70 44.10
C GLN A 233 22.94 2.95 42.61
N ILE A 234 21.76 3.51 42.31
CA ILE A 234 21.39 3.92 40.95
C ILE A 234 21.43 5.45 40.91
N ILE A 235 22.26 5.99 40.03
CA ILE A 235 22.36 7.42 39.75
C ILE A 235 21.39 7.75 38.62
N THR A 236 20.61 8.80 38.79
CA THR A 236 19.68 9.32 37.78
C THR A 236 19.95 10.80 37.59
N PHE A 237 20.06 11.21 36.32
CA PHE A 237 20.43 12.55 35.90
C PHE A 237 19.36 13.15 34.99
N THR A 238 18.68 14.20 35.46
CA THR A 238 17.54 14.82 34.75
C THR A 238 17.85 16.27 34.36
N PRO A 239 18.69 16.50 33.34
CA PRO A 239 19.08 17.85 32.94
C PRO A 239 18.01 18.57 32.11
N GLN A 240 18.24 19.88 31.90
CA GLN A 240 17.49 20.67 30.92
C GLN A 240 18.39 21.19 29.79
N LYS A 241 17.88 21.15 28.56
CA LYS A 241 18.50 21.70 27.34
C LYS A 241 17.49 22.54 26.57
N GLY A 242 17.85 23.78 26.23
CA GLY A 242 16.93 24.74 25.60
C GLY A 242 15.69 25.04 26.44
N GLY A 243 15.75 24.83 27.76
CA GLY A 243 14.62 24.92 28.69
C GLY A 243 13.67 23.71 28.70
N GLN A 244 13.97 22.65 27.95
CA GLN A 244 13.22 21.38 27.99
C GLN A 244 13.95 20.32 28.82
N GLY A 245 13.21 19.52 29.58
CA GLY A 245 13.77 18.39 30.31
C GLY A 245 14.10 17.23 29.37
N LEU A 246 15.24 16.58 29.59
CA LEU A 246 15.67 15.42 28.82
C LEU A 246 15.32 14.10 29.54
N ALA A 247 15.16 13.02 28.77
CA ALA A 247 15.03 11.68 29.33
C ALA A 247 16.32 11.30 30.05
N SER A 248 16.22 10.58 31.17
CA SER A 248 17.37 10.22 31.99
C SER A 248 17.76 8.75 31.78
N GLU A 249 19.04 8.50 31.54
CA GLU A 249 19.60 7.15 31.57
C GLU A 249 20.16 6.82 32.97
N PRO A 250 19.65 5.79 33.66
CA PRO A 250 20.12 5.44 35.00
C PRO A 250 21.44 4.68 34.96
N LEU A 251 22.43 5.12 35.74
CA LEU A 251 23.72 4.43 35.90
C LEU A 251 23.75 3.65 37.22
N THR A 252 23.99 2.34 37.17
CA THR A 252 24.16 1.52 38.38
C THR A 252 25.62 1.48 38.81
N VAL A 253 25.91 1.89 40.05
CA VAL A 253 27.27 1.91 40.62
C VAL A 253 27.70 0.49 40.97
N THR A 254 28.77 0.01 40.33
CA THR A 254 29.38 -1.29 40.59
C THR A 254 30.81 -1.12 41.13
N ALA A 255 31.51 -2.22 41.37
CA ALA A 255 32.91 -2.16 41.83
C ALA A 255 33.89 -1.63 40.76
N THR A 256 33.46 -1.55 39.49
CA THR A 256 34.32 -1.15 38.36
C THR A 256 33.87 0.15 37.69
N THR A 257 32.74 0.74 38.09
CA THR A 257 32.26 2.00 37.50
C THR A 257 33.17 3.16 37.89
N THR A 258 33.63 3.88 36.89
CA THR A 258 34.56 5.00 36.98
C THR A 258 33.85 6.34 36.82
N LEU A 259 34.56 7.43 37.09
CA LEU A 259 34.09 8.78 36.83
C LEU A 259 33.85 8.99 35.33
N ASP A 260 34.71 8.48 34.45
CA ASP A 260 34.53 8.56 32.99
C ASP A 260 33.22 7.90 32.53
N ASP A 261 32.79 6.80 33.15
CA ASP A 261 31.50 6.19 32.84
C ASP A 261 30.33 7.12 33.18
N LEU A 262 30.42 7.83 34.32
CA LEU A 262 29.42 8.82 34.72
C LEU A 262 29.44 10.05 33.79
N LEU A 263 30.63 10.54 33.41
CA LEU A 263 30.76 11.67 32.48
C LEU A 263 30.23 11.32 31.09
N THR A 264 30.43 10.06 30.64
CA THR A 264 29.90 9.55 29.37
C THR A 264 28.38 9.52 29.38
N VAL A 265 27.76 8.92 30.41
CA VAL A 265 26.29 8.93 30.55
C VAL A 265 25.73 10.35 30.61
N MET A 266 26.41 11.27 31.30
CA MET A 266 26.01 12.68 31.33
C MET A 266 26.10 13.34 29.95
N GLN A 267 27.17 13.07 29.20
CA GLN A 267 27.40 13.63 27.86
C GLN A 267 26.35 13.11 26.86
N ASP A 268 26.10 11.81 26.92
CA ASP A 268 25.14 11.08 26.08
C ASP A 268 23.71 11.53 26.37
N THR A 269 23.34 11.67 27.64
CA THR A 269 22.03 12.21 28.08
C THR A 269 21.81 13.64 27.62
N LEU A 270 22.85 14.49 27.64
CA LEU A 270 22.78 15.88 27.17
C LEU A 270 22.84 16.00 25.62
N GLY A 271 23.15 14.91 24.92
CA GLY A 271 23.36 14.90 23.48
C GLY A 271 24.48 15.85 23.05
N ILE A 272 25.55 15.99 23.84
CA ILE A 272 26.64 16.91 23.49
C ILE A 272 27.52 16.28 22.42
N GLN A 273 27.37 16.78 21.19
CA GLN A 273 28.20 16.32 20.08
C GLN A 273 29.58 16.95 20.14
N SER A 274 30.61 16.11 20.08
CA SER A 274 32.02 16.50 20.21
C SER A 274 32.87 15.95 19.07
N GLY A 275 33.94 16.65 18.71
CA GLY A 275 34.89 16.21 17.68
C GLY A 275 34.53 16.57 16.24
N GLY A 276 35.29 16.03 15.28
CA GLY A 276 35.09 16.26 13.85
C GLY A 276 35.24 17.73 13.42
N THR A 277 34.22 18.26 12.74
CA THR A 277 34.17 19.65 12.25
C THR A 277 33.47 20.61 13.21
N ILE A 278 33.10 20.16 14.42
CA ILE A 278 32.41 20.97 15.41
C ILE A 278 33.37 22.03 15.96
N PRO A 279 33.00 23.33 15.96
CA PRO A 279 33.89 24.40 16.43
C PRO A 279 34.27 24.25 17.91
N THR A 280 35.55 24.45 18.20
CA THR A 280 36.06 24.51 19.57
C THR A 280 35.70 25.84 20.23
N GLN A 281 35.54 25.85 21.55
CA GLN A 281 35.35 27.04 22.37
C GLN A 281 36.57 27.23 23.27
N GLY A 282 37.31 28.33 23.08
CA GLY A 282 38.54 28.57 23.85
C GLY A 282 39.65 27.52 23.65
N GLY A 283 39.62 26.77 22.54
CA GLY A 283 40.55 25.67 22.24
C GLY A 283 40.09 24.30 22.76
N ASN A 284 39.00 24.23 23.51
CA ASN A 284 38.40 22.98 23.99
C ASN A 284 37.24 22.56 23.08
N ASN A 285 37.10 21.26 22.84
CA ASN A 285 35.93 20.72 22.17
C ASN A 285 34.72 20.77 23.13
N PRO A 286 33.49 20.95 22.61
CA PRO A 286 32.29 20.66 23.38
C PRO A 286 32.37 19.23 23.94
N GLY A 287 31.84 19.02 25.14
CA GLY A 287 31.92 17.75 25.86
C GLY A 287 32.01 17.98 27.36
N ILE A 288 32.10 16.87 28.09
CA ILE A 288 32.27 16.89 29.55
C ILE A 288 33.67 16.41 29.87
N THR A 289 34.40 17.21 30.65
CA THR A 289 35.78 16.90 31.04
C THR A 289 35.99 17.18 32.51
N ILE A 290 37.00 16.55 33.11
CA ILE A 290 37.51 16.91 34.43
C ILE A 290 38.80 17.70 34.29
N ASP A 291 38.88 18.87 34.93
CA ASP A 291 40.05 19.72 34.87
C ASP A 291 41.19 19.18 35.76
N ALA A 292 42.37 19.81 35.66
CA ALA A 292 43.54 19.43 36.47
C ALA A 292 43.36 19.70 37.99
N ASN A 293 42.28 20.38 38.38
CA ASN A 293 41.93 20.67 39.77
C ASN A 293 40.81 19.76 40.29
N GLY A 294 40.26 18.86 39.47
CA GLY A 294 39.21 17.92 39.86
C GLY A 294 37.79 18.48 39.71
N LEU A 295 37.62 19.61 39.02
CA LEU A 295 36.34 20.20 38.71
C LEU A 295 35.80 19.61 37.41
N ILE A 296 34.54 19.18 37.43
CA ILE A 296 33.84 18.80 36.20
C ILE A 296 33.48 20.07 35.44
N GLN A 297 33.92 20.15 34.19
CA GLN A 297 33.56 21.20 33.25
C GLN A 297 32.71 20.62 32.12
N ILE A 298 31.55 21.21 31.89
CA ILE A 298 30.62 20.87 30.82
C ILE A 298 30.64 22.01 29.83
N ILE A 299 30.97 21.70 28.58
CA ILE A 299 30.92 22.64 27.45
C ILE A 299 29.86 22.14 26.48
N GLY A 300 28.72 22.82 26.42
CA GLY A 300 27.62 22.50 25.51
C GLY A 300 27.89 22.94 24.08
N ASN A 301 27.04 22.48 23.17
CA ASN A 301 27.03 22.97 21.79
C ASN A 301 26.51 24.43 21.74
N ARG A 302 26.86 25.14 20.65
CA ARG A 302 26.45 26.53 20.44
C ARG A 302 24.97 26.63 20.01
N GLY A 303 24.40 27.84 20.12
CA GLY A 303 23.00 28.13 19.81
C GLY A 303 22.15 28.17 21.08
N THR A 304 21.30 29.19 21.20
CA THR A 304 20.42 29.40 22.36
C THR A 304 19.49 28.21 22.65
N VAL A 305 19.02 27.45 21.65
CA VAL A 305 18.21 26.23 21.83
C VAL A 305 19.02 25.05 22.40
N ASN A 306 20.34 25.12 22.35
CA ASN A 306 21.24 24.10 22.91
C ASN A 306 21.80 24.53 24.28
N ASP A 307 21.31 25.63 24.88
CA ASP A 307 21.75 26.05 26.21
C ASP A 307 21.45 24.98 27.25
N ILE A 308 22.43 24.66 28.08
CA ILE A 308 22.33 23.59 29.09
C ILE A 308 22.15 24.25 30.44
N SER A 309 21.16 23.80 31.20
CA SER A 309 20.90 24.27 32.56
C SER A 309 20.90 23.07 33.50
N LEU A 310 21.75 23.15 34.53
CA LEU A 310 21.87 22.15 35.59
C LEU A 310 21.76 22.83 36.96
N THR A 311 21.11 22.13 37.88
CA THR A 311 20.95 22.50 39.28
C THR A 311 21.37 21.32 40.17
N SER A 312 21.64 21.60 41.45
CA SER A 312 22.02 20.54 42.42
C SER A 312 20.92 19.49 42.66
N GLY A 313 19.68 19.76 42.23
CA GLY A 313 18.56 18.84 42.29
C GLY A 313 18.49 17.83 41.15
N ASP A 314 19.19 18.07 40.03
CA ASP A 314 19.08 17.25 38.81
C ASP A 314 19.85 15.92 38.92
N PHE A 315 20.70 15.79 39.95
CA PHE A 315 21.37 14.54 40.29
C PHE A 315 20.71 13.89 41.51
N SER A 316 20.18 12.70 41.30
CA SER A 316 19.60 11.88 42.35
C SER A 316 20.22 10.49 42.41
N VAL A 317 20.26 9.93 43.61
CA VAL A 317 20.83 8.62 43.92
C VAL A 317 19.79 7.81 44.67
N PHE A 318 19.46 6.64 44.16
CA PHE A 318 18.58 5.68 44.81
C PHE A 318 19.40 4.57 45.47
N ASP A 319 19.18 4.34 46.76
CA ASP A 319 19.91 3.35 47.57
C ASP A 319 19.15 2.04 47.81
N GLY A 320 18.06 1.80 47.07
CA GLY A 320 17.17 0.65 47.28
C GLY A 320 16.02 0.91 48.25
N VAL A 321 16.07 2.02 49.02
CA VAL A 321 15.05 2.38 50.03
C VAL A 321 14.54 3.80 49.84
N SER A 322 15.42 4.74 49.49
CA SER A 322 15.10 6.17 49.35
C SER A 322 15.91 6.83 48.23
N THR A 323 15.32 7.83 47.59
CA THR A 323 16.02 8.71 46.64
C THR A 323 16.57 9.92 47.38
N LYS A 324 17.86 10.18 47.24
CA LYS A 324 18.58 11.33 47.84
C LYS A 324 19.22 12.16 46.73
N SER A 325 19.37 13.47 46.93
CA SER A 325 20.18 14.27 46.00
C SER A 325 21.66 13.89 46.14
N ALA A 326 22.37 13.76 45.01
CA ALA A 326 23.82 13.58 44.99
C ALA A 326 24.56 14.87 45.43
N ASN A 327 23.84 15.99 45.50
CA ASN A 327 24.35 17.32 45.85
C ASN A 327 25.53 17.76 44.97
N LEU A 328 25.51 17.41 43.68
CA LEU A 328 26.47 17.92 42.69
C LEU A 328 25.92 19.23 42.13
N GLY A 329 26.44 20.35 42.64
CA GLY A 329 26.09 21.69 42.16
C GLY A 329 26.97 22.11 40.98
N PHE A 330 26.37 22.82 40.03
CA PHE A 330 27.05 23.39 38.89
C PHE A 330 26.69 24.87 38.79
N THR A 331 27.71 25.70 38.58
CA THR A 331 27.53 27.11 38.25
C THR A 331 27.69 27.30 36.74
N GLN A 332 26.65 27.84 36.10
CA GLN A 332 26.73 28.25 34.69
C GLN A 332 27.53 29.55 34.59
N THR A 333 28.69 29.47 33.97
CA THR A 333 29.64 30.58 33.78
C THR A 333 29.48 31.27 32.42
N ALA A 334 28.88 30.58 31.45
CA ALA A 334 28.49 31.14 30.16
C ALA A 334 27.17 30.49 29.68
N PHE A 335 26.32 31.29 29.04
CA PHE A 335 25.12 30.84 28.33
C PHE A 335 25.46 30.59 26.86
N ALA A 336 24.76 29.66 26.22
CA ALA A 336 24.85 29.48 24.77
C ALA A 336 24.26 30.70 24.04
N ASP A 337 24.96 31.19 23.03
CA ASP A 337 24.56 32.36 22.24
C ASP A 337 24.23 32.01 20.78
N GLY A 338 23.73 33.00 20.05
CA GLY A 338 23.49 32.94 18.61
C GLY A 338 22.08 32.52 18.20
N GLU A 339 21.73 32.93 16.98
CA GLU A 339 20.47 32.57 16.32
C GLU A 339 20.36 31.05 16.17
N SER A 340 19.28 30.48 16.68
CA SER A 340 19.04 29.05 16.60
C SER A 340 17.56 28.70 16.61
N THR A 341 17.25 27.49 16.16
CA THR A 341 15.90 26.97 16.04
C THR A 341 15.89 25.47 16.30
N LEU A 342 14.76 24.96 16.77
CA LEU A 342 14.53 23.56 17.08
C LEU A 342 13.22 23.14 16.43
N VAL A 343 13.23 22.00 15.74
CA VAL A 343 12.03 21.32 15.27
C VAL A 343 12.05 19.88 15.73
N GLU A 344 10.90 19.40 16.18
CA GLU A 344 10.72 18.04 16.66
C GLU A 344 9.59 17.37 15.88
N LYS A 345 9.80 16.11 15.51
CA LYS A 345 8.81 15.31 14.78
C LYS A 345 8.92 13.85 15.15
N PHE A 346 7.79 13.17 15.27
CA PHE A 346 7.77 11.71 15.37
C PHE A 346 7.90 11.09 13.98
N VAL A 347 8.91 10.25 13.80
CA VAL A 347 9.11 9.36 12.66
C VAL A 347 8.64 7.94 13.01
N TYR A 348 8.33 7.15 11.98
CA TYR A 348 7.80 5.79 12.15
C TYR A 348 8.80 4.73 11.74
N ASP A 349 9.01 3.71 12.57
CA ASP A 349 9.85 2.54 12.26
C ASP A 349 9.13 1.52 11.35
N SER A 350 9.78 0.38 11.06
CA SER A 350 9.20 -0.66 10.19
C SER A 350 7.95 -1.35 10.75
N LEU A 351 7.72 -1.26 12.06
CA LEU A 351 6.52 -1.77 12.73
C LEU A 351 5.47 -0.67 12.93
N GLY A 352 5.80 0.58 12.62
CA GLY A 352 4.96 1.76 12.81
C GLY A 352 4.99 2.32 14.22
N GLN A 353 5.99 1.97 15.04
CA GLN A 353 6.18 2.65 16.32
C GLN A 353 6.76 4.04 16.09
N GLU A 354 6.37 4.99 16.93
CA GLU A 354 6.87 6.36 16.90
C GLU A 354 8.27 6.42 17.52
N VAL A 355 9.16 7.10 16.81
CA VAL A 355 10.54 7.41 17.18
C VAL A 355 10.65 8.92 17.11
N ASP A 356 11.13 9.59 18.16
CA ASP A 356 11.29 11.04 18.12
C ASP A 356 12.48 11.43 17.23
N LEU A 357 12.38 12.57 16.57
CA LEU A 357 13.47 13.15 15.81
C LEU A 357 13.51 14.64 16.12
N LYS A 358 14.61 15.07 16.71
CA LYS A 358 14.86 16.46 17.09
C LYS A 358 15.98 17.00 16.24
N LEU A 359 15.71 18.10 15.56
CA LEU A 359 16.69 18.81 14.75
C LEU A 359 16.86 20.21 15.32
N SER A 360 18.01 20.47 15.91
CA SER A 360 18.42 21.82 16.28
C SER A 360 19.36 22.37 15.22
N ALA A 361 19.24 23.65 14.90
CA ALA A 361 20.15 24.33 13.98
C ALA A 361 20.51 25.72 14.49
N TYR A 362 21.77 26.14 14.31
CA TYR A 362 22.25 27.45 14.70
C TYR A 362 23.13 28.09 13.62
N LEU A 363 23.18 29.42 13.62
CA LEU A 363 23.99 30.19 12.68
C LEU A 363 25.47 30.18 13.11
N GLU A 364 26.30 29.43 12.38
CA GLU A 364 27.72 29.25 12.70
C GLU A 364 28.59 30.36 12.12
N SER A 365 28.37 30.73 10.85
CA SER A 365 29.16 31.77 10.18
C SER A 365 28.37 32.46 9.07
N ARG A 366 28.77 33.69 8.76
CA ARG A 366 28.19 34.50 7.69
C ARG A 366 29.27 35.33 7.02
N ASP A 367 29.34 35.19 5.71
CA ASP A 367 30.18 35.98 4.81
C ASP A 367 29.30 36.83 3.88
N ALA A 368 29.93 37.66 3.03
CA ALA A 368 29.22 38.53 2.08
C ALA A 368 28.41 37.77 1.01
N THR A 369 28.72 36.49 0.77
CA THR A 369 28.13 35.67 -0.29
C THR A 369 27.48 34.38 0.19
N SER A 370 27.64 34.02 1.47
CA SER A 370 27.13 32.75 2.00
C SER A 370 26.87 32.83 3.50
N SER A 371 25.94 32.01 3.97
CA SER A 371 25.68 31.81 5.40
C SER A 371 25.64 30.31 5.69
N THR A 372 26.32 29.90 6.76
CA THR A 372 26.45 28.49 7.14
C THR A 372 25.73 28.27 8.46
N PHE A 373 24.78 27.33 8.43
CA PHE A 373 24.13 26.82 9.62
C PHE A 373 24.69 25.44 9.95
N ARG A 374 24.84 25.14 11.22
CA ARG A 374 25.10 23.78 11.69
C ARG A 374 23.84 23.22 12.30
N TYR A 375 23.57 21.96 11.99
CA TYR A 375 22.49 21.23 12.61
C TYR A 375 23.02 20.07 13.45
N PHE A 376 22.26 19.75 14.50
CA PHE A 376 22.39 18.54 15.30
C PHE A 376 21.08 17.76 15.19
N LEU A 377 21.22 16.46 14.96
CA LEU A 377 20.14 15.51 14.92
C LEU A 377 20.23 14.64 16.17
N GLU A 378 19.12 14.57 16.90
CA GLU A 378 18.97 13.90 18.18
C GLU A 378 17.71 13.02 18.15
N SER A 379 17.75 11.86 18.79
CA SER A 379 16.63 10.92 18.92
C SER A 379 16.75 10.17 20.24
N ASP A 380 15.72 10.24 21.08
CA ASP A 380 15.56 9.39 22.27
C ASP A 380 15.19 7.95 21.94
N GLY A 381 14.71 7.70 20.72
CA GLY A 381 14.38 6.37 20.22
C GLY A 381 15.56 5.62 19.58
N ASP A 382 16.76 6.18 19.61
CA ASP A 382 17.98 5.43 19.29
C ASP A 382 18.29 4.43 20.42
N SER A 383 18.71 3.23 20.05
CA SER A 383 19.01 2.15 21.02
C SER A 383 20.40 2.24 21.63
N ASP A 384 21.23 3.17 21.15
CA ASP A 384 22.46 3.52 21.82
C ASP A 384 22.17 4.42 23.04
N SER A 385 23.12 4.46 23.99
CA SER A 385 23.01 5.34 25.17
C SER A 385 23.05 6.83 24.79
N ASN A 386 23.55 7.16 23.59
CA ASN A 386 23.78 8.52 23.13
C ASN A 386 22.62 9.05 22.29
N VAL A 387 21.88 10.01 22.85
CA VAL A 387 20.75 10.69 22.17
C VAL A 387 21.18 11.40 20.88
N ALA A 388 22.46 11.73 20.71
CA ALA A 388 22.97 12.41 19.54
C ALA A 388 23.28 11.47 18.36
N VAL A 389 22.42 11.52 17.34
CA VAL A 389 22.52 10.70 16.13
C VAL A 389 23.58 11.23 15.15
N SER A 390 23.56 12.53 14.84
CA SER A 390 24.47 13.09 13.83
C SER A 390 24.55 14.62 13.83
N SER A 391 25.54 15.18 13.14
CA SER A 391 25.60 16.61 12.82
C SER A 391 26.11 16.87 11.41
N GLY A 392 25.82 18.06 10.92
CA GLY A 392 26.36 18.55 9.66
C GLY A 392 26.12 20.03 9.47
N THR A 393 26.45 20.53 8.27
CA THR A 393 26.32 21.95 7.93
C THR A 393 25.49 22.15 6.68
N ILE A 394 24.66 23.18 6.69
CA ILE A 394 23.85 23.65 5.56
C ILE A 394 24.39 25.01 5.15
N VAL A 395 24.74 25.16 3.87
CA VAL A 395 25.29 26.41 3.34
C VAL A 395 24.32 27.04 2.36
N PHE A 396 23.91 28.28 2.65
CA PHE A 396 23.10 29.11 1.78
C PHE A 396 23.97 30.02 0.92
N ASP A 397 23.57 30.25 -0.33
CA ASP A 397 24.13 31.30 -1.18
C ASP A 397 23.55 32.69 -0.86
N GLY A 398 24.04 33.73 -1.55
CA GLY A 398 23.54 35.10 -1.42
C GLY A 398 22.10 35.29 -1.91
N ASN A 399 21.48 34.28 -2.52
CA ASN A 399 20.07 34.25 -2.89
C ASN A 399 19.22 33.47 -1.87
N GLY A 400 19.82 32.99 -0.78
CA GLY A 400 19.15 32.23 0.28
C GLY A 400 18.76 30.81 -0.15
N LYS A 401 19.40 30.24 -1.17
CA LYS A 401 19.19 28.86 -1.58
C LYS A 401 20.27 27.95 -1.01
N VAL A 402 19.90 26.73 -0.63
CA VAL A 402 20.86 25.70 -0.20
C VAL A 402 21.76 25.27 -1.36
N THR A 403 23.07 25.36 -1.13
CA THR A 403 24.13 24.95 -2.08
C THR A 403 24.87 23.70 -1.63
N THR A 404 25.05 23.51 -0.32
CA THR A 404 25.73 22.36 0.29
C THR A 404 24.89 21.86 1.47
N GLY A 405 24.86 20.54 1.68
CA GLY A 405 24.09 19.93 2.76
C GLY A 405 22.62 19.65 2.42
N GLY A 406 22.26 19.55 1.14
CA GLY A 406 20.88 19.32 0.68
C GLY A 406 20.27 18.00 1.16
N LEU A 407 20.66 16.87 0.58
CA LEU A 407 20.16 15.54 1.01
C LEU A 407 21.22 14.84 1.85
N GLN A 408 20.87 14.44 3.07
CA GLN A 408 21.75 13.72 4.00
C GLN A 408 21.08 12.42 4.46
N GLN A 409 21.88 11.38 4.71
CA GLN A 409 21.37 10.09 5.21
C GLN A 409 21.89 9.86 6.63
N PHE A 410 20.99 9.43 7.50
CA PHE A 410 21.24 9.10 8.89
C PHE A 410 20.72 7.71 9.20
N ASN A 411 21.27 7.12 10.25
CA ASN A 411 20.86 5.82 10.77
C ASN A 411 20.46 6.04 12.22
N ILE A 412 19.31 5.50 12.61
CA ILE A 412 18.89 5.39 14.01
C ILE A 412 18.89 3.90 14.33
N ASP A 413 19.64 3.47 15.33
CA ASP A 413 19.66 2.06 15.70
C ASP A 413 18.41 1.69 16.50
N ARG A 414 17.82 0.54 16.20
CA ARG A 414 16.57 0.05 16.81
C ARG A 414 16.75 -1.34 17.42
N ASN A 415 17.91 -1.60 18.01
CA ASN A 415 18.33 -2.92 18.46
C ASN A 415 17.50 -3.47 19.63
N ASP A 416 16.83 -2.60 20.39
CA ASP A 416 15.96 -2.97 21.51
C ASP A 416 14.53 -3.33 21.08
N THR A 417 14.21 -3.25 19.79
CA THR A 417 12.91 -3.60 19.24
C THR A 417 13.01 -4.65 18.14
N ALA A 418 11.88 -5.25 17.76
CA ALA A 418 11.82 -6.19 16.64
C ALA A 418 11.76 -5.50 15.26
N ALA A 419 11.93 -4.17 15.22
CA ALA A 419 11.96 -3.41 13.99
C ALA A 419 13.27 -3.64 13.21
N ILE A 420 13.29 -3.27 11.93
CA ILE A 420 14.48 -3.29 11.11
C ILE A 420 15.48 -2.26 11.66
N SER A 421 16.69 -2.72 12.00
CA SER A 421 17.79 -1.91 12.53
C SER A 421 19.05 -2.05 11.64
N PRO A 422 19.76 -0.95 11.29
CA PRO A 422 19.41 0.44 11.55
C PRO A 422 18.22 0.93 10.71
N MET A 423 17.42 1.82 11.28
CA MET A 423 16.46 2.62 10.55
C MET A 423 17.18 3.70 9.75
N GLN A 424 17.19 3.58 8.43
CA GLN A 424 17.84 4.55 7.54
C GLN A 424 16.87 5.64 7.10
N ILE A 425 17.16 6.90 7.47
CA ILE A 425 16.35 8.07 7.14
C ILE A 425 17.17 9.01 6.26
N ARG A 426 16.57 9.51 5.18
CA ARG A 426 17.15 10.61 4.39
C ARG A 426 16.44 11.91 4.73
N ILE A 427 17.19 12.90 5.19
CA ILE A 427 16.65 14.24 5.45
C ILE A 427 17.03 15.15 4.28
N ASP A 428 16.02 15.76 3.66
CA ASP A 428 16.17 16.72 2.58
C ASP A 428 15.98 18.16 3.09
N PHE A 429 17.08 18.91 3.11
CA PHE A 429 17.14 20.33 3.46
C PHE A 429 17.03 21.25 2.24
N SER A 430 16.88 20.71 1.02
CA SER A 430 16.89 21.51 -0.21
C SER A 430 15.70 22.48 -0.33
N ALA A 431 14.62 22.23 0.41
CA ALA A 431 13.45 23.09 0.49
C ALA A 431 13.62 24.28 1.47
N LEU A 432 14.73 24.35 2.21
CA LEU A 432 15.01 25.47 3.12
C LEU A 432 15.36 26.75 2.38
N SER A 433 14.92 27.87 2.96
CA SER A 433 15.27 29.22 2.54
C SER A 433 16.14 29.92 3.58
N GLY A 434 17.20 30.60 3.15
CA GLY A 434 17.97 31.54 3.98
C GLY A 434 17.34 32.94 4.05
N ILE A 435 16.18 33.13 3.40
CA ILE A 435 15.41 34.38 3.40
C ILE A 435 14.32 34.26 4.46
N SER A 436 14.53 34.90 5.60
CA SER A 436 13.52 35.13 6.63
C SER A 436 13.47 36.62 6.98
N THR A 437 12.31 37.11 7.43
CA THR A 437 12.18 38.49 7.93
C THR A 437 12.65 38.59 9.37
N ASN A 438 13.31 39.69 9.74
CA ASN A 438 13.86 39.89 11.08
C ASN A 438 12.85 39.67 12.23
N ASP A 439 11.56 39.96 12.00
CA ASP A 439 10.50 39.79 13.01
C ASP A 439 10.00 38.34 13.15
N ALA A 440 10.31 37.46 12.18
CA ALA A 440 9.83 36.08 12.15
C ALA A 440 10.86 35.07 12.69
N GLY A 441 12.15 35.43 12.72
CA GLY A 441 13.24 34.55 13.16
C GLY A 441 13.40 33.30 12.30
N SER A 442 14.14 32.32 12.81
CA SER A 442 14.28 31.00 12.18
C SER A 442 13.12 30.08 12.53
N ALA A 443 12.43 29.55 11.52
CA ALA A 443 11.31 28.62 11.69
C ALA A 443 11.46 27.44 10.72
N LEU A 444 11.40 26.22 11.28
CA LEU A 444 11.52 24.97 10.54
C LEU A 444 10.23 24.15 10.63
N GLY A 445 9.89 23.48 9.54
CA GLY A 445 8.89 22.42 9.51
C GLY A 445 9.53 21.09 9.09
N MET A 446 8.88 20.00 9.46
CA MET A 446 9.27 18.64 9.06
C MET A 446 8.06 17.87 8.54
N GLU A 447 8.18 17.41 7.30
CA GLU A 447 7.27 16.48 6.65
C GLU A 447 7.95 15.13 6.42
N GLN A 448 7.18 14.04 6.41
CA GLN A 448 7.74 12.70 6.27
C GLN A 448 6.85 11.78 5.45
N ASP A 449 7.43 10.68 4.96
CA ASP A 449 6.74 9.64 4.20
C ASP A 449 6.32 8.41 5.02
N GLY A 450 6.62 8.37 6.32
CA GLY A 450 6.19 7.30 7.21
C GLY A 450 4.78 7.48 7.77
N SER A 451 4.19 6.38 8.25
CA SER A 451 2.87 6.39 8.85
C SER A 451 2.73 5.35 9.96
N SER A 452 1.81 5.62 10.90
CA SER A 452 1.35 4.66 11.88
C SER A 452 0.71 3.41 11.22
N PRO A 453 0.57 2.30 11.97
CA PRO A 453 -0.13 1.12 11.48
C PRO A 453 -1.58 1.47 11.13
N GLY A 454 -1.97 1.13 9.90
CA GLY A 454 -3.31 1.35 9.40
C GLY A 454 -3.93 0.05 8.90
N SER A 455 -5.25 -0.05 9.02
CA SER A 455 -6.04 -1.19 8.57
C SER A 455 -6.61 -0.95 7.17
N LEU A 456 -6.81 -2.04 6.41
CA LEU A 456 -7.41 -1.95 5.08
C LEU A 456 -8.87 -1.49 5.18
N SER A 457 -9.16 -0.29 4.70
CA SER A 457 -10.50 0.33 4.82
C SER A 457 -11.39 0.04 3.61
N THR A 458 -10.85 0.19 2.40
CA THR A 458 -11.57 0.07 1.14
C THR A 458 -10.65 -0.48 0.06
N PHE A 459 -11.22 -0.95 -1.04
CA PHE A 459 -10.45 -1.34 -2.23
C PHE A 459 -11.11 -0.77 -3.49
N VAL A 460 -10.29 -0.55 -4.51
CA VAL A 460 -10.72 -0.14 -5.85
C VAL A 460 -10.03 -1.05 -6.86
N ILE A 461 -10.73 -1.37 -7.96
CA ILE A 461 -10.19 -2.17 -9.05
C ILE A 461 -10.06 -1.25 -10.26
N ASP A 462 -8.85 -1.15 -10.82
CA ASP A 462 -8.59 -0.32 -12.00
C ASP A 462 -8.98 -1.01 -13.32
N GLU A 463 -8.83 -0.30 -14.43
CA GLU A 463 -9.20 -0.81 -15.76
C GLU A 463 -8.36 -2.00 -16.24
N SER A 464 -7.12 -2.11 -15.72
CA SER A 464 -6.21 -3.22 -15.96
C SER A 464 -6.47 -4.41 -15.04
N GLY A 465 -7.48 -4.31 -14.18
CA GLY A 465 -7.88 -5.30 -13.19
C GLY A 465 -6.99 -5.36 -11.96
N VAL A 466 -6.10 -4.39 -11.75
CA VAL A 466 -5.28 -4.32 -10.53
C VAL A 466 -6.15 -3.84 -9.37
N ILE A 467 -6.07 -4.58 -8.27
CA ILE A 467 -6.82 -4.35 -7.05
C ILE A 467 -5.93 -3.53 -6.13
N ILE A 468 -6.36 -2.31 -5.83
CA ILE A 468 -5.65 -1.36 -4.97
C ILE A 468 -6.42 -1.24 -3.66
N GLY A 469 -5.81 -1.64 -2.57
CA GLY A 469 -6.31 -1.42 -1.22
C GLY A 469 -5.94 -0.04 -0.71
N ASN A 470 -6.91 0.70 -0.18
CA ASN A 470 -6.69 1.96 0.52
C ASN A 470 -6.81 1.72 2.03
N PHE A 471 -5.78 2.09 2.76
CA PHE A 471 -5.70 1.95 4.21
C PHE A 471 -6.16 3.24 4.88
N ASP A 472 -6.63 3.13 6.12
CA ASP A 472 -7.08 4.27 6.94
C ASP A 472 -5.96 5.27 7.26
N ASN A 473 -4.70 4.82 7.28
CA ASN A 473 -3.50 5.66 7.39
C ASN A 473 -3.12 6.38 6.08
N GLY A 474 -3.98 6.33 5.06
CA GLY A 474 -3.79 7.02 3.78
C GLY A 474 -2.89 6.28 2.77
N ASN A 475 -2.27 5.17 3.18
CA ASN A 475 -1.45 4.37 2.29
C ASN A 475 -2.28 3.57 1.28
N LYS A 476 -1.63 3.25 0.15
CA LYS A 476 -2.19 2.38 -0.88
C LYS A 476 -1.25 1.23 -1.16
N ARG A 477 -1.79 0.01 -1.31
CA ARG A 477 -1.03 -1.17 -1.72
C ARG A 477 -1.81 -1.98 -2.74
N THR A 478 -1.08 -2.63 -3.64
CA THR A 478 -1.67 -3.58 -4.58
C THR A 478 -1.96 -4.88 -3.85
N LEU A 479 -3.19 -5.40 -3.96
CA LEU A 479 -3.60 -6.65 -3.31
C LEU A 479 -3.64 -7.83 -4.29
N GLY A 480 -3.69 -7.55 -5.59
CA GLY A 480 -3.73 -8.56 -6.64
C GLY A 480 -4.12 -7.96 -7.97
N GLN A 481 -4.23 -8.81 -8.99
CA GLN A 481 -4.72 -8.43 -10.32
C GLN A 481 -5.65 -9.50 -10.87
N LEU A 482 -6.80 -9.10 -11.41
CA LEU A 482 -7.74 -10.01 -12.06
C LEU A 482 -7.12 -10.64 -13.31
N ALA A 483 -7.50 -11.89 -13.57
CA ALA A 483 -7.18 -12.58 -14.81
C ALA A 483 -8.46 -12.85 -15.60
N LEU A 484 -8.39 -12.68 -16.92
CA LEU A 484 -9.48 -12.99 -17.84
C LEU A 484 -9.08 -14.19 -18.71
N ALA A 485 -10.05 -15.03 -19.03
CA ALA A 485 -9.89 -16.09 -20.02
C ALA A 485 -10.48 -15.65 -21.36
N ARG A 486 -9.76 -15.94 -22.44
CA ARG A 486 -10.28 -15.87 -23.81
C ARG A 486 -10.30 -17.27 -24.42
N PHE A 487 -11.24 -17.48 -25.32
CA PHE A 487 -11.35 -18.72 -26.07
C PHE A 487 -11.21 -18.42 -27.56
N SER A 488 -10.55 -19.32 -28.28
CA SER A 488 -10.44 -19.21 -29.74
C SER A 488 -11.83 -19.33 -30.40
N ASN A 489 -12.71 -20.14 -29.82
CA ASN A 489 -14.08 -20.31 -30.25
C ASN A 489 -15.06 -20.31 -29.06
N PRO A 490 -15.61 -19.14 -28.67
CA PRO A 490 -16.59 -19.06 -27.58
C PRO A 490 -17.85 -19.90 -27.80
N GLN A 491 -18.23 -20.17 -29.05
CA GLN A 491 -19.41 -21.01 -29.36
C GLN A 491 -19.24 -22.47 -28.95
N GLY A 492 -18.00 -22.92 -28.72
CA GLY A 492 -17.72 -24.27 -28.24
C GLY A 492 -17.85 -24.42 -26.72
N LEU A 493 -18.13 -23.35 -25.98
CA LEU A 493 -18.31 -23.38 -24.53
C LEU A 493 -19.61 -24.09 -24.15
N LEU A 494 -19.57 -24.84 -23.06
CA LEU A 494 -20.74 -25.57 -22.55
C LEU A 494 -21.38 -24.76 -21.42
N ASP A 495 -22.70 -24.64 -21.42
CA ASP A 495 -23.42 -24.00 -20.32
C ASP A 495 -23.41 -24.89 -19.08
N ASN A 496 -23.08 -24.31 -17.91
CA ASN A 496 -22.99 -25.01 -16.63
C ASN A 496 -24.02 -24.47 -15.61
N GLY A 497 -25.00 -23.70 -16.08
CA GLY A 497 -25.98 -23.04 -15.23
C GLY A 497 -25.39 -21.84 -14.48
N ASN A 498 -26.25 -21.09 -13.76
CA ASN A 498 -25.86 -19.89 -13.01
C ASN A 498 -25.06 -18.86 -13.85
N THR A 499 -25.35 -18.73 -15.15
CA THR A 499 -24.61 -17.88 -16.10
C THR A 499 -23.13 -18.22 -16.27
N THR A 500 -22.77 -19.46 -15.95
CA THR A 500 -21.40 -19.96 -16.04
C THR A 500 -21.19 -20.92 -17.20
N PHE A 501 -19.94 -21.03 -17.65
CA PHE A 501 -19.52 -21.80 -18.80
C PHE A 501 -18.35 -22.73 -18.44
N LEU A 502 -18.33 -23.91 -19.05
CA LEU A 502 -17.22 -24.86 -19.01
C LEU A 502 -16.51 -24.90 -20.37
N GLU A 503 -15.23 -25.25 -20.33
CA GLU A 503 -14.46 -25.55 -21.55
C GLU A 503 -15.08 -26.75 -22.26
N GLY A 504 -15.38 -26.58 -23.54
CA GLY A 504 -15.77 -27.67 -24.44
C GLY A 504 -14.64 -28.03 -25.41
N VAL A 505 -14.68 -29.24 -25.96
CA VAL A 505 -13.66 -29.74 -26.91
C VAL A 505 -13.50 -28.81 -28.12
N SER A 506 -14.59 -28.17 -28.57
CA SER A 506 -14.58 -27.24 -29.71
C SER A 506 -14.27 -25.79 -29.34
N SER A 507 -14.17 -25.45 -28.04
CA SER A 507 -13.81 -24.09 -27.59
C SER A 507 -12.31 -23.80 -27.67
N GLY A 508 -11.51 -24.87 -27.62
CA GLY A 508 -10.08 -24.80 -27.39
C GLY A 508 -9.74 -24.47 -25.94
N SER A 509 -8.47 -24.60 -25.58
CA SER A 509 -8.01 -24.30 -24.23
C SER A 509 -8.10 -22.79 -23.91
N PRO A 510 -8.36 -22.43 -22.65
CA PRO A 510 -8.43 -21.04 -22.21
C PRO A 510 -7.08 -20.34 -22.39
N PHE A 511 -7.09 -19.18 -23.03
CA PHE A 511 -5.96 -18.26 -23.06
C PHE A 511 -6.12 -17.24 -21.93
N ILE A 512 -5.36 -17.43 -20.85
CA ILE A 512 -5.41 -16.59 -19.65
C ILE A 512 -4.54 -15.35 -19.88
N VAL A 513 -5.14 -14.18 -19.70
CA VAL A 513 -4.50 -12.88 -19.96
C VAL A 513 -4.95 -11.85 -18.92
N THR A 514 -4.13 -10.83 -18.71
CA THR A 514 -4.55 -9.64 -17.95
C THR A 514 -5.55 -8.82 -18.77
N PRO A 515 -6.50 -8.12 -18.12
CA PRO A 515 -7.38 -7.15 -18.80
C PRO A 515 -6.62 -6.12 -19.63
N GLY A 516 -7.19 -5.74 -20.78
CA GLY A 516 -6.64 -4.75 -21.71
C GLY A 516 -5.43 -5.20 -22.54
N ASN A 517 -4.96 -6.44 -22.37
CA ASN A 517 -3.79 -6.98 -23.09
C ASN A 517 -4.17 -8.18 -23.97
N PHE A 518 -3.41 -8.40 -25.04
CA PHE A 518 -3.59 -9.54 -25.95
C PHE A 518 -5.03 -9.73 -26.45
N GLY A 519 -5.72 -8.60 -26.70
CA GLY A 519 -7.10 -8.56 -27.20
C GLY A 519 -8.17 -8.93 -26.18
N SER A 520 -7.85 -9.00 -24.88
CA SER A 520 -8.88 -8.97 -23.84
C SER A 520 -9.46 -7.57 -23.68
N GLY A 521 -10.71 -7.51 -23.24
CA GLY A 521 -11.36 -6.30 -22.79
C GLY A 521 -10.76 -5.77 -21.50
N THR A 522 -11.12 -4.54 -21.14
CA THR A 522 -10.77 -3.94 -19.84
C THR A 522 -11.81 -4.31 -18.80
N VAL A 523 -11.47 -4.15 -17.52
CA VAL A 523 -12.42 -4.30 -16.42
C VAL A 523 -12.95 -2.93 -16.02
N ARG A 524 -14.20 -2.87 -15.59
CA ARG A 524 -14.80 -1.68 -15.01
C ARG A 524 -15.36 -2.02 -13.63
N SER A 525 -14.80 -1.40 -12.59
CA SER A 525 -15.28 -1.52 -11.21
C SER A 525 -16.57 -0.73 -11.00
N GLY A 526 -17.40 -1.20 -10.07
CA GLY A 526 -18.68 -0.58 -9.75
C GLY A 526 -19.66 -0.63 -10.92
N ALA A 527 -19.65 -1.71 -11.69
CA ALA A 527 -20.50 -1.87 -12.87
C ALA A 527 -20.88 -3.34 -13.08
N ILE A 528 -22.02 -3.58 -13.72
CA ILE A 528 -22.47 -4.92 -14.08
C ILE A 528 -22.86 -4.94 -15.56
N GLU A 529 -22.47 -6.00 -16.27
CA GLU A 529 -22.95 -6.30 -17.61
C GLU A 529 -24.37 -6.90 -17.53
N LEU A 530 -25.33 -6.26 -18.20
CA LEU A 530 -26.71 -6.75 -18.32
C LEU A 530 -26.83 -7.80 -19.43
N SER A 531 -27.98 -8.47 -19.48
CA SER A 531 -28.35 -9.35 -20.58
C SER A 531 -28.27 -8.62 -21.93
N ASN A 532 -27.79 -9.29 -22.99
CA ASN A 532 -27.86 -8.76 -24.35
C ASN A 532 -29.20 -9.07 -25.05
N THR A 533 -30.17 -9.65 -24.35
CA THR A 533 -31.52 -9.90 -24.88
C THR A 533 -32.29 -8.59 -25.10
N ASP A 534 -32.72 -8.35 -26.35
CA ASP A 534 -33.72 -7.33 -26.66
C ASP A 534 -35.14 -7.93 -26.59
N ILE A 535 -35.90 -7.56 -25.56
CA ILE A 535 -37.27 -8.07 -25.36
C ILE A 535 -38.18 -7.73 -26.53
N GLY A 536 -38.07 -6.51 -27.08
CA GLY A 536 -38.93 -6.05 -28.18
C GLY A 536 -38.73 -6.90 -29.43
N ARG A 537 -37.47 -7.15 -29.79
CA ARG A 537 -37.13 -8.02 -30.92
C ARG A 537 -37.55 -9.47 -30.68
N ASN A 538 -37.26 -10.02 -29.49
CA ASN A 538 -37.63 -11.40 -29.15
C ASN A 538 -39.16 -11.60 -29.17
N LEU A 539 -39.97 -10.61 -28.76
CA LEU A 539 -41.44 -10.70 -28.84
C LEU A 539 -41.94 -10.72 -30.29
N VAL A 540 -41.32 -9.95 -31.19
CA VAL A 540 -41.64 -10.00 -32.62
C VAL A 540 -41.27 -11.37 -33.19
N ASP A 541 -40.08 -11.88 -32.89
CA ASP A 541 -39.64 -13.21 -33.35
C ASP A 541 -40.54 -14.33 -32.79
N LEU A 542 -41.04 -14.19 -31.56
CA LEU A 542 -42.02 -15.11 -30.97
C LEU A 542 -43.36 -15.10 -31.73
N ILE A 543 -43.84 -13.91 -32.13
CA ILE A 543 -45.06 -13.77 -32.94
C ILE A 543 -44.86 -14.43 -34.32
N VAL A 544 -43.69 -14.24 -34.94
CA VAL A 544 -43.36 -14.88 -36.22
C VAL A 544 -43.29 -16.40 -36.08
N ALA A 545 -42.56 -16.91 -35.09
CA ALA A 545 -42.44 -18.34 -34.84
C ALA A 545 -43.79 -19.01 -34.53
N SER A 546 -44.62 -18.37 -33.70
CA SER A 546 -45.98 -18.86 -33.40
C SER A 546 -46.93 -18.80 -34.61
N THR A 547 -46.77 -17.81 -35.48
CA THR A 547 -47.52 -17.71 -36.74
C THR A 547 -47.10 -18.83 -37.70
N ASN A 548 -45.80 -19.10 -37.83
CA ASN A 548 -45.27 -20.19 -38.64
C ASN A 548 -45.71 -21.57 -38.11
N TYR A 549 -45.69 -21.77 -36.79
CA TYR A 549 -46.22 -22.97 -36.14
C TYR A 549 -47.69 -23.20 -36.52
N ARG A 550 -48.55 -22.17 -36.39
CA ARG A 550 -49.96 -22.24 -36.80
C ARG A 550 -50.12 -22.47 -38.31
N GLY A 551 -49.25 -21.88 -39.14
CA GLY A 551 -49.22 -22.10 -40.59
C GLY A 551 -48.96 -23.56 -40.94
N ASN A 552 -47.93 -24.17 -40.32
CA ASN A 552 -47.60 -25.59 -40.51
C ASN A 552 -48.72 -26.51 -40.03
N ALA A 553 -49.37 -26.19 -38.91
CA ALA A 553 -50.53 -26.95 -38.41
C ALA A 553 -51.71 -26.93 -39.41
N ARG A 554 -52.04 -25.77 -40.00
CA ARG A 554 -53.11 -25.67 -41.02
C ARG A 554 -52.82 -26.52 -42.26
N VAL A 555 -51.55 -26.72 -42.64
CA VAL A 555 -51.20 -27.62 -43.74
C VAL A 555 -51.56 -29.07 -43.40
N ILE A 556 -51.33 -29.48 -42.15
CA ILE A 556 -51.71 -30.83 -41.68
C ILE A 556 -53.24 -30.99 -41.74
N ASP A 557 -53.99 -30.01 -41.24
CA ASP A 557 -55.47 -30.01 -41.30
C ASP A 557 -55.97 -30.11 -42.74
N SER A 558 -55.37 -29.34 -43.66
CA SER A 558 -55.74 -29.35 -45.08
C SER A 558 -55.44 -30.71 -45.73
N VAL A 559 -54.32 -31.34 -45.38
CA VAL A 559 -53.99 -32.69 -45.89
C VAL A 559 -54.94 -33.74 -45.30
N GLN A 560 -55.33 -33.62 -44.03
CA GLN A 560 -56.32 -34.51 -43.41
C GLN A 560 -57.67 -34.43 -44.14
N GLN A 561 -58.16 -33.21 -44.41
CA GLN A 561 -59.40 -33.00 -45.17
C GLN A 561 -59.34 -33.66 -46.56
N LEU A 562 -58.22 -33.53 -47.28
CA LEU A 562 -58.04 -34.19 -48.59
C LEU A 562 -58.01 -35.72 -48.49
N VAL A 563 -57.44 -36.28 -47.42
CA VAL A 563 -57.44 -37.73 -47.17
C VAL A 563 -58.85 -38.21 -46.86
N ASP A 564 -59.61 -37.47 -46.06
CA ASP A 564 -60.99 -37.79 -45.71
C ASP A 564 -61.90 -37.73 -46.96
N GLU A 565 -61.75 -36.71 -47.80
CA GLU A 565 -62.46 -36.62 -49.09
C GLU A 565 -62.11 -37.79 -50.02
N LEU A 566 -60.83 -38.17 -50.10
CA LEU A 566 -60.39 -39.34 -50.87
C LEU A 566 -60.98 -40.64 -50.36
N LEU A 567 -61.10 -40.80 -49.04
CA LEU A 567 -61.73 -41.95 -48.39
C LEU A 567 -63.22 -42.04 -48.71
N ILE A 568 -63.90 -40.89 -48.83
CA ILE A 568 -65.31 -40.81 -49.22
C ILE A 568 -65.49 -41.14 -50.71
N LEU A 569 -64.59 -40.67 -51.58
CA LEU A 569 -64.60 -40.96 -53.03
C LEU A 569 -64.22 -42.40 -53.38
N GLY A 570 -63.47 -43.08 -52.51
CA GLY A 570 -63.03 -44.47 -52.69
C GLY A 570 -64.05 -45.53 -52.23
N ARG A 571 -65.19 -45.11 -51.68
CA ARG A 571 -66.34 -45.96 -51.33
C ARG A 571 -67.44 -45.79 -52.37
#